data_AF-A0A0G1XC40-F1
#
_entry.id   AF-A0A0G1XC40-F1
#
_cell.length_a   1.000
_cell.length_b   1.000
_cell.length_c   1.000
_cell.angle_alpha   90.00
_cell.angle_beta   90.00
_cell.angle_gamma   90.00
#
_symmetry.space_group_name_H-M   'P 1'
#
loop_
_entity.id
_entity.type
_entity.pdbx_description
1 polymer ?
#
loop_
_entity_poly.entity_id
_entity_poly.type
_entity_poly.pdbx_seq_one_letter_code
_entity_poly.pdbx_strand_id
1 'polypeptide(L)'
;MYERLAKLAAGLVAPSVIAAKPGEETIEVSVPASTAAALYEKVRNTLDYQEEHLLRRNAIHRILKRFRGSGEAADDMASGLLKELVWAKYLPNKTVPVVLAQKLTEILRKYEQLFAAAERSPEVRERLSMWLMDAEATEIEYTLAPPISDEALASFMYEEMRSRIDWDPRLQAQPDERDLRLYIAIHKTLLKSNIPTLRFRVLTLYYPEWAGTEAPAALIEQIAATLPNVVATIEREIAHPMTERLEPVFFVCCVTPLSKARQSQQNY
;
A
#
# COMPACT_ATOMS: atom_id res chain seq x y z
N MET A 1 -18.38 3.96 6.29
CA MET A 1 -16.94 3.60 6.24
C MET A 1 -16.64 2.14 6.63
N TYR A 2 -17.19 1.62 7.74
CA TYR A 2 -16.97 0.23 8.20
C TYR A 2 -17.07 -0.86 7.12
N GLU A 3 -18.13 -0.89 6.31
CA GLU A 3 -18.30 -1.89 5.26
C GLU A 3 -17.16 -1.87 4.23
N ARG A 4 -16.55 -0.71 3.98
CA ARG A 4 -15.41 -0.58 3.07
C ARG A 4 -14.14 -1.15 3.68
N LEU A 5 -13.92 -0.95 4.98
CA LEU A 5 -12.82 -1.56 5.74
C LEU A 5 -12.95 -3.08 5.74
N ALA A 6 -14.14 -3.59 6.03
CA ALA A 6 -14.42 -5.02 6.00
C ALA A 6 -14.23 -5.60 4.58
N LYS A 7 -14.68 -4.89 3.54
CA LYS A 7 -14.48 -5.30 2.14
C LYS A 7 -13.00 -5.27 1.74
N LEU A 8 -12.22 -4.28 2.18
CA LEU A 8 -10.79 -4.17 1.91
C LEU A 8 -10.02 -5.33 2.55
N ALA A 9 -10.35 -5.68 3.79
CA ALA A 9 -9.78 -6.84 4.48
C ALA A 9 -10.17 -8.17 3.84
N ALA A 10 -11.46 -8.34 3.49
CA ALA A 10 -11.99 -9.57 2.91
C ALA A 10 -11.56 -9.78 1.44
N GLY A 11 -11.28 -8.69 0.70
CA GLY A 11 -10.83 -8.74 -0.70
C GLY A 11 -9.36 -9.17 -0.86
N LEU A 12 -8.60 -9.25 0.23
CA LEU A 12 -7.21 -9.68 0.21
C LEU A 12 -7.15 -11.22 0.23
N VAL A 13 -6.97 -11.79 -0.96
CA VAL A 13 -6.82 -13.25 -1.10
C VAL A 13 -5.43 -13.66 -0.63
N ALA A 14 -5.36 -14.67 0.25
CA ALA A 14 -4.14 -15.40 0.64
C ALA A 14 -3.23 -15.57 -0.58
N PRO A 15 -1.91 -15.32 -0.51
CA PRO A 15 -1.09 -15.66 -1.64
C PRO A 15 -1.32 -17.15 -1.92
N SER A 16 -1.82 -17.47 -3.12
CA SER A 16 -1.08 -18.49 -3.83
C SER A 16 0.32 -17.91 -3.83
N VAL A 17 1.25 -18.50 -3.07
CA VAL A 17 2.70 -18.24 -3.16
C VAL A 17 2.96 -17.83 -4.60
N ILE A 18 3.66 -16.72 -4.88
CA ILE A 18 4.00 -16.33 -6.26
C ILE A 18 4.70 -17.54 -6.89
N ALA A 19 3.92 -18.41 -7.51
CA ALA A 19 4.29 -19.78 -7.81
C ALA A 19 3.40 -20.19 -8.97
N ALA A 20 4.06 -20.42 -10.08
CA ALA A 20 3.47 -20.98 -11.27
C ALA A 20 2.73 -22.28 -10.95
N LYS A 21 1.57 -22.46 -11.58
CA LYS A 21 0.94 -23.77 -11.64
C LYS A 21 1.81 -24.73 -12.47
N PRO A 22 1.69 -26.05 -12.28
CA PRO A 22 2.43 -27.01 -13.12
C PRO A 22 2.16 -26.75 -14.61
N GLY A 23 3.22 -26.48 -15.38
CA GLY A 23 3.16 -26.20 -16.82
C GLY A 23 3.05 -24.72 -17.22
N GLU A 24 3.01 -23.79 -16.26
CA GLU A 24 2.99 -22.35 -16.52
C GLU A 24 4.41 -21.79 -16.72
N GLU A 25 4.56 -20.89 -17.70
CA GLU A 25 5.85 -20.27 -18.02
C GLU A 25 6.25 -19.26 -16.92
N THR A 26 7.50 -19.37 -16.48
CA THR A 26 8.06 -18.55 -15.40
C THR A 26 9.16 -17.63 -15.87
N ILE A 27 9.35 -16.52 -15.17
CA ILE A 27 10.45 -15.60 -15.39
C ILE A 27 11.76 -16.24 -14.93
N GLU A 28 12.68 -16.39 -15.87
CA GLU A 28 14.04 -16.86 -15.64
C GLU A 28 15.04 -15.77 -15.99
N VAL A 29 15.98 -15.52 -15.08
CA VAL A 29 17.16 -14.70 -15.33
C VAL A 29 18.43 -15.50 -15.00
N SER A 30 19.50 -15.27 -15.76
CA SER A 30 20.82 -15.87 -15.48
C SER A 30 21.45 -15.16 -14.28
N VAL A 31 21.65 -15.89 -13.18
CA VAL A 31 22.24 -15.37 -11.94
C VAL A 31 23.65 -15.96 -11.76
N PRO A 32 24.70 -15.15 -11.53
CA PRO A 32 26.05 -15.67 -11.28
C PRO A 32 26.11 -16.58 -10.04
N ALA A 33 26.85 -17.68 -10.12
CA ALA A 33 26.87 -18.79 -9.15
C ALA A 33 27.42 -18.48 -7.74
N SER A 34 27.80 -17.24 -7.43
CA SER A 34 28.33 -16.85 -6.12
C SER A 34 27.31 -16.05 -5.32
N THR A 35 26.49 -16.71 -4.49
CA THR A 35 26.02 -16.08 -3.24
C THR A 35 25.64 -17.13 -2.19
N ALA A 36 26.66 -17.63 -1.48
CA ALA A 36 26.49 -18.45 -0.26
C ALA A 36 25.75 -17.73 0.90
N ALA A 37 25.27 -16.49 0.70
CA ALA A 37 24.45 -15.73 1.66
C ALA A 37 22.99 -16.23 1.77
N ALA A 38 22.55 -17.11 0.86
CA ALA A 38 21.21 -17.71 0.89
C ALA A 38 20.91 -18.57 2.16
N LEU A 39 21.93 -18.86 2.98
CA LEU A 39 21.79 -19.69 4.19
C LEU A 39 21.47 -18.89 5.48
N TYR A 40 21.70 -17.57 5.52
CA TYR A 40 21.40 -16.74 6.70
C TYR A 40 19.96 -16.19 6.70
N GLU A 41 19.36 -16.09 5.51
CA GLU A 41 17.98 -15.62 5.24
C GLU A 41 16.85 -16.47 5.85
N LYS A 42 17.14 -17.70 6.31
CA LYS A 42 16.08 -18.54 6.90
C LYS A 42 15.83 -18.28 8.40
N VAL A 43 16.72 -17.56 9.08
CA VAL A 43 16.72 -17.40 10.55
C VAL A 43 16.08 -16.10 11.05
N ARG A 44 15.85 -15.07 10.21
CA ARG A 44 15.29 -13.75 10.63
C ARG A 44 13.77 -13.58 10.48
N ASN A 45 13.08 -14.60 9.95
CA ASN A 45 11.68 -14.62 9.47
C ASN A 45 10.53 -14.41 10.48
N THR A 46 10.65 -13.54 11.50
CA THR A 46 9.49 -13.20 12.36
C THR A 46 9.44 -11.72 12.78
N LEU A 47 10.53 -10.96 12.59
CA LEU A 47 10.59 -9.51 12.85
C LEU A 47 10.72 -8.67 11.56
N ASP A 48 10.83 -9.33 10.39
CA ASP A 48 11.41 -8.75 9.16
C ASP A 48 10.41 -8.40 8.05
N TYR A 49 9.17 -8.89 8.13
CA TYR A 49 8.17 -8.71 7.07
C TYR A 49 7.83 -7.23 6.82
N GLN A 50 7.85 -6.41 7.88
CA GLN A 50 7.63 -4.97 7.75
C GLN A 50 8.78 -4.26 7.01
N GLU A 51 10.00 -4.76 7.10
CA GLU A 51 11.14 -4.15 6.39
C GLU A 51 11.20 -4.67 4.93
N GLU A 52 10.85 -5.93 4.71
CA GLU A 52 10.88 -6.56 3.38
C GLU A 52 9.95 -5.87 2.37
N HIS A 53 8.68 -5.63 2.72
CA HIS A 53 7.73 -4.98 1.80
C HIS A 53 8.14 -3.54 1.48
N LEU A 54 8.71 -2.81 2.45
CA LEU A 54 9.23 -1.46 2.23
C LEU A 54 10.43 -1.46 1.28
N LEU A 55 11.34 -2.44 1.43
CA LEU A 55 12.49 -2.60 0.55
C LEU A 55 12.07 -2.93 -0.89
N ARG A 56 11.15 -3.88 -1.07
CA ARG A 56 10.62 -4.27 -2.38
C ARG A 56 9.85 -3.11 -3.04
N ARG A 57 8.95 -2.46 -2.31
CA ARG A 57 8.22 -1.26 -2.78
C ARG A 57 9.15 -0.12 -3.20
N ASN A 58 10.21 0.14 -2.44
CA ASN A 58 11.20 1.16 -2.80
C ASN A 58 12.04 0.75 -4.02
N ALA A 59 12.32 -0.55 -4.20
CA ALA A 59 12.95 -1.06 -5.42
C ALA A 59 12.03 -0.87 -6.63
N ILE A 60 10.74 -1.25 -6.52
CA ILE A 60 9.71 -1.01 -7.54
C ILE A 60 9.68 0.47 -7.93
N HIS A 61 9.57 1.37 -6.95
CA HIS A 61 9.55 2.80 -7.19
C HIS A 61 10.77 3.30 -7.98
N ARG A 62 12.00 2.86 -7.62
CA ARG A 62 13.22 3.25 -8.34
C ARG A 62 13.23 2.74 -9.78
N ILE A 63 12.82 1.50 -9.99
CA ILE A 63 12.76 0.85 -11.31
C ILE A 63 11.76 1.58 -12.21
N LEU A 64 10.53 1.82 -11.70
CA LEU A 64 9.49 2.56 -12.43
C LEU A 64 9.93 3.99 -12.77
N LYS A 65 10.57 4.68 -11.82
CA LYS A 65 11.12 6.03 -12.07
C LYS A 65 12.09 6.05 -13.23
N ARG A 66 12.95 5.03 -13.34
CA ARG A 66 13.89 4.92 -14.46
C ARG A 66 13.16 4.65 -15.77
N PHE A 67 12.27 3.66 -15.80
CA PHE A 67 11.54 3.29 -17.02
C PHE A 67 10.65 4.42 -17.57
N ARG A 68 9.90 5.11 -16.70
CA ARG A 68 9.08 6.26 -17.13
C ARG A 68 9.93 7.41 -17.66
N GLY A 69 11.14 7.61 -17.12
CA GLY A 69 12.11 8.57 -17.64
C GLY A 69 12.65 8.22 -19.04
N SER A 70 12.62 6.94 -19.40
CA SER A 70 13.04 6.42 -20.71
C SER A 70 11.89 6.31 -21.72
N GLY A 71 10.64 6.50 -21.30
CA GLY A 71 9.46 6.42 -22.18
C GLY A 71 9.14 5.01 -22.66
N GLU A 72 9.50 3.98 -21.89
CA GLU A 72 9.18 2.59 -22.21
C GLU A 72 7.65 2.34 -22.21
N ALA A 73 7.18 1.42 -23.05
CA ALA A 73 5.78 1.01 -23.07
C ALA A 73 5.45 0.15 -21.84
N ALA A 74 4.19 0.19 -21.38
CA ALA A 74 3.73 -0.56 -20.19
C ALA A 74 4.12 -2.05 -20.19
N ASP A 75 4.07 -2.73 -21.34
CA ASP A 75 4.41 -4.16 -21.45
C ASP A 75 5.90 -4.43 -21.21
N ASP A 76 6.77 -3.57 -21.74
CA ASP A 76 8.22 -3.63 -21.56
C ASP A 76 8.58 -3.27 -20.11
N MET A 77 7.93 -2.24 -19.56
CA MET A 77 8.08 -1.84 -18.16
C MET A 77 7.70 -2.98 -17.20
N ALA A 78 6.57 -3.64 -17.41
CA ALA A 78 6.11 -4.75 -16.58
C ALA A 78 7.10 -5.92 -16.60
N SER A 79 7.52 -6.31 -17.80
CA SER A 79 8.46 -7.41 -18.01
C SER A 79 9.85 -7.10 -17.45
N GLY A 80 10.34 -5.87 -17.68
CA GLY A 80 11.61 -5.38 -17.16
C GLY A 80 11.59 -5.29 -15.63
N LEU A 81 10.49 -4.81 -15.04
CA LEU A 81 10.34 -4.68 -13.60
C LEU A 81 10.46 -6.05 -12.92
N LEU A 82 9.72 -7.04 -13.39
CA LEU A 82 9.78 -8.39 -12.80
C LEU A 82 11.17 -9.01 -12.93
N LYS A 83 11.83 -8.86 -14.10
CA LYS A 83 13.20 -9.35 -14.30
C LYS A 83 14.18 -8.70 -13.35
N GLU A 84 14.09 -7.38 -13.14
CA GLU A 84 14.96 -6.66 -12.20
C GLU A 84 14.70 -7.02 -10.75
N LEU A 85 13.44 -7.22 -10.37
CA LEU A 85 13.10 -7.69 -9.02
C LEU A 85 13.64 -9.10 -8.75
N VAL A 86 13.56 -10.01 -9.73
CA VAL A 86 14.17 -11.34 -9.62
C VAL A 86 15.69 -11.23 -9.56
N TRP A 87 16.31 -10.43 -10.44
CA TRP A 87 17.75 -10.25 -10.48
C TRP A 87 18.31 -9.66 -9.18
N ALA A 88 17.62 -8.67 -8.62
CA ALA A 88 17.94 -8.05 -7.34
C ALA A 88 17.46 -8.87 -6.12
N LYS A 89 16.90 -10.07 -6.33
CA LYS A 89 16.45 -11.03 -5.32
C LYS A 89 15.30 -10.55 -4.42
N TYR A 90 14.53 -9.57 -4.87
CA TYR A 90 13.25 -9.21 -4.25
C TYR A 90 12.13 -10.19 -4.61
N LEU A 91 12.30 -10.98 -5.68
CA LEU A 91 11.42 -12.06 -6.08
C LEU A 91 12.21 -13.35 -6.36
N PRO A 92 11.62 -14.54 -6.10
CA PRO A 92 12.29 -15.81 -6.35
C PRO A 92 12.43 -16.12 -7.85
N ASN A 93 13.62 -16.55 -8.27
CA ASN A 93 13.89 -16.93 -9.68
C ASN A 93 13.12 -18.20 -10.07
N LYS A 94 12.73 -18.32 -11.35
CA LYS A 94 11.98 -19.47 -11.93
C LYS A 94 10.66 -19.81 -11.22
N THR A 95 10.13 -18.86 -10.46
CA THR A 95 8.93 -19.07 -9.63
C THR A 95 7.82 -18.09 -10.03
N VAL A 96 8.20 -16.88 -10.47
CA VAL A 96 7.29 -15.80 -10.88
C VAL A 96 6.62 -16.14 -12.22
N PRO A 97 5.28 -16.27 -12.29
CA PRO A 97 4.56 -16.54 -13.54
C PRO A 97 4.58 -15.37 -14.52
N VAL A 98 4.61 -15.65 -15.83
CA VAL A 98 4.53 -14.63 -16.89
C VAL A 98 3.19 -13.89 -16.87
N VAL A 99 2.10 -14.52 -16.42
CA VAL A 99 0.79 -13.86 -16.27
C VAL A 99 0.84 -12.66 -15.31
N LEU A 100 1.79 -12.62 -14.38
CA LEU A 100 1.98 -11.43 -13.54
C LEU A 100 2.42 -10.21 -14.35
N ALA A 101 3.20 -10.39 -15.43
CA ALA A 101 3.56 -9.28 -16.31
C ALA A 101 2.29 -8.65 -16.91
N GLN A 102 1.34 -9.47 -17.35
CA GLN A 102 0.05 -8.97 -17.88
C GLN A 102 -0.73 -8.18 -16.83
N LYS A 103 -0.78 -8.67 -15.58
CA LYS A 103 -1.43 -7.92 -14.48
C LYS A 103 -0.75 -6.58 -14.22
N LEU A 104 0.59 -6.56 -14.20
CA LEU A 104 1.33 -5.32 -13.97
C LEU A 104 1.16 -4.35 -15.14
N THR A 105 1.10 -4.82 -16.39
CA THR A 105 0.79 -3.99 -17.56
C THR A 105 -0.53 -3.23 -17.37
N GLU A 106 -1.59 -3.89 -16.92
CA GLU A 106 -2.89 -3.24 -16.73
C GLU A 106 -2.84 -2.15 -15.63
N ILE A 107 -2.09 -2.40 -14.56
CA ILE A 107 -1.86 -1.38 -13.52
C ILE A 107 -1.07 -0.20 -14.11
N LEU A 108 0.01 -0.45 -14.85
CA LEU A 108 0.83 0.60 -15.46
C LEU A 108 0.02 1.47 -16.43
N ARG A 109 -0.84 0.86 -17.27
CA ARG A 109 -1.75 1.56 -18.19
C ARG A 109 -2.79 2.39 -17.46
N LYS A 110 -3.33 1.88 -16.34
CA LYS A 110 -4.23 2.66 -15.46
C LYS A 110 -3.53 3.93 -14.95
N TYR A 111 -2.29 3.83 -14.50
CA TYR A 111 -1.53 4.99 -14.01
C TYR A 111 -1.06 5.93 -15.12
N GLU A 112 -0.76 5.43 -16.33
CA GLU A 112 -0.44 6.27 -17.49
C GLU A 112 -1.53 7.32 -17.75
N GLN A 113 -2.81 6.94 -17.61
CA GLN A 113 -3.92 7.89 -17.74
C GLN A 113 -3.90 8.99 -16.67
N LEU A 114 -3.53 8.65 -15.44
CA LEU A 114 -3.38 9.62 -14.36
C LEU A 114 -2.18 10.54 -14.55
N PHE A 115 -1.04 10.01 -15.02
CA PHE A 115 0.13 10.82 -15.36
C PHE A 115 -0.20 11.80 -16.50
N ALA A 116 -0.92 11.35 -17.53
CA ALA A 116 -1.39 12.22 -18.60
C ALA A 116 -2.36 13.31 -18.09
N ALA A 117 -3.19 12.99 -17.09
CA ALA A 117 -4.05 13.98 -16.44
C ALA A 117 -3.24 14.99 -15.60
N ALA A 118 -2.17 14.56 -14.94
CA ALA A 118 -1.29 15.43 -14.17
C ALA A 118 -0.60 16.49 -15.07
N GLU A 119 -0.25 16.15 -16.31
CA GLU A 119 0.30 17.11 -17.28
C GLU A 119 -0.66 18.27 -17.61
N ARG A 120 -1.98 18.06 -17.46
CA ARG A 120 -3.00 19.11 -17.65
C ARG A 120 -3.02 20.14 -16.51
N SER A 121 -2.28 19.90 -15.43
CA SER A 121 -2.18 20.79 -14.27
C SER A 121 -0.72 21.20 -14.00
N PRO A 122 -0.09 22.05 -14.85
CA PRO A 122 1.35 22.32 -14.81
C PRO A 122 1.86 22.82 -13.45
N GLU A 123 1.08 23.67 -12.78
CA GLU A 123 1.37 24.27 -11.46
C GLU A 123 1.65 23.23 -10.37
N VAL A 124 0.97 22.08 -10.43
CA VAL A 124 1.03 21.04 -9.41
C VAL A 124 1.56 19.71 -9.95
N ARG A 125 1.97 19.68 -11.22
CA ARG A 125 2.37 18.48 -11.96
C ARG A 125 3.41 17.67 -11.21
N GLU A 126 4.51 18.30 -10.78
CA GLU A 126 5.60 17.59 -10.11
C GLU A 126 5.11 16.87 -8.84
N ARG A 127 4.30 17.57 -8.04
CA ARG A 127 3.69 17.00 -6.83
C ARG A 127 2.75 15.83 -7.16
N LEU A 128 1.93 15.96 -8.19
CA LEU A 128 1.04 14.89 -8.64
C LEU A 128 1.85 13.69 -9.14
N SER A 129 2.89 13.91 -9.96
CA SER A 129 3.73 12.83 -10.49
C SER A 129 4.45 12.07 -9.37
N MET A 130 4.97 12.77 -8.34
CA MET A 130 5.55 12.11 -7.17
C MET A 130 4.52 11.27 -6.41
N TRP A 131 3.32 11.81 -6.21
CA TRP A 131 2.24 11.11 -5.52
C TRP A 131 1.76 9.88 -6.30
N LEU A 132 1.64 10.00 -7.62
CA LEU A 132 1.27 8.91 -8.51
C LEU A 132 2.31 7.80 -8.54
N MET A 133 3.60 8.16 -8.62
CA MET A 133 4.70 7.19 -8.49
C MET A 133 4.63 6.43 -7.16
N ASP A 134 4.29 7.15 -6.08
CA ASP A 134 4.18 6.57 -4.77
C ASP A 134 3.04 5.54 -4.68
N ALA A 135 1.87 5.90 -5.22
CA ALA A 135 0.69 5.06 -5.26
C ALA A 135 0.87 3.86 -6.19
N GLU A 136 1.40 4.06 -7.39
CA GLU A 136 1.68 3.02 -8.39
C GLU A 136 2.63 1.95 -7.85
N ALA A 137 3.75 2.37 -7.24
CA ALA A 137 4.71 1.44 -6.67
C ALA A 137 4.10 0.61 -5.52
N THR A 138 3.20 1.21 -4.75
CA THR A 138 2.51 0.52 -3.65
C THR A 138 1.45 -0.46 -4.18
N GLU A 139 0.72 -0.09 -5.22
CA GLU A 139 -0.27 -0.97 -5.84
C GLU A 139 0.39 -2.20 -6.46
N ILE A 140 1.49 -1.99 -7.20
CA ILE A 140 2.27 -3.09 -7.77
C ILE A 140 2.82 -3.98 -6.66
N GLU A 141 3.35 -3.39 -5.58
CA GLU A 141 3.82 -4.15 -4.44
C GLU A 141 2.71 -5.04 -3.86
N TYR A 142 1.52 -4.51 -3.64
CA TYR A 142 0.41 -5.30 -3.12
C TYR A 142 -0.14 -6.32 -4.11
N THR A 143 0.06 -6.11 -5.40
CA THR A 143 -0.27 -7.09 -6.44
C THR A 143 0.70 -8.28 -6.40
N LEU A 144 1.98 -8.03 -6.09
CA LEU A 144 3.00 -9.07 -5.97
C LEU A 144 2.89 -9.79 -4.62
N ALA A 145 2.77 -9.02 -3.54
CA ALA A 145 2.71 -9.52 -2.17
C ALA A 145 1.60 -8.79 -1.40
N PRO A 146 0.36 -9.32 -1.45
CA PRO A 146 -0.75 -8.74 -0.70
C PRO A 146 -0.44 -8.73 0.81
N PRO A 147 -0.65 -7.60 1.52
CA PRO A 147 -0.27 -7.43 2.92
C PRO A 147 -1.38 -7.93 3.87
N ILE A 148 -1.70 -9.22 3.75
CA ILE A 148 -2.88 -9.83 4.39
C ILE A 148 -2.79 -9.78 5.91
N SER A 149 -1.62 -10.12 6.44
CA SER A 149 -1.37 -10.12 7.89
C SER A 149 -1.53 -8.72 8.48
N ASP A 150 -1.01 -7.70 7.79
CA ASP A 150 -1.10 -6.31 8.25
C ASP A 150 -2.55 -5.83 8.25
N GLU A 151 -3.33 -6.16 7.22
CA GLU A 151 -4.74 -5.74 7.14
C GLU A 151 -5.66 -6.53 8.07
N ALA A 152 -5.37 -7.81 8.30
CA ALA A 152 -6.06 -8.59 9.33
C ALA A 152 -5.82 -7.98 10.72
N LEU A 153 -4.57 -7.58 11.01
CA LEU A 153 -4.22 -6.90 12.25
C LEU A 153 -4.87 -5.51 12.34
N ALA A 154 -4.88 -4.74 11.26
CA ALA A 154 -5.53 -3.43 11.21
C ALA A 154 -7.03 -3.54 11.49
N SER A 155 -7.69 -4.51 10.86
CA SER A 155 -9.13 -4.74 10.98
C SER A 155 -9.51 -5.17 12.39
N PHE A 156 -8.78 -6.14 12.95
CA PHE A 156 -8.97 -6.57 14.33
C PHE A 156 -8.80 -5.39 15.30
N MET A 157 -7.72 -4.61 15.15
CA MET A 157 -7.47 -3.46 16.01
C MET A 157 -8.56 -2.39 15.86
N TYR A 158 -9.03 -2.16 14.64
CA TYR A 158 -10.11 -1.22 14.36
C TYR A 158 -11.40 -1.64 15.09
N GLU A 159 -11.80 -2.91 15.01
CA GLU A 159 -13.00 -3.40 15.68
C GLU A 159 -12.91 -3.29 17.21
N GLU A 160 -11.76 -3.69 17.77
CA GLU A 160 -11.50 -3.58 19.20
C GLU A 160 -11.57 -2.13 19.67
N MET A 161 -10.91 -1.21 18.96
CA MET A 161 -10.80 0.19 19.38
C MET A 161 -12.08 0.99 19.13
N ARG A 162 -12.84 0.67 18.08
CA ARG A 162 -14.13 1.32 17.81
C ARG A 162 -15.10 1.15 18.97
N SER A 163 -15.08 0.00 19.66
CA SER A 163 -15.92 -0.28 20.83
C SER A 163 -15.46 0.42 22.12
N ARG A 164 -14.21 0.89 22.17
CA ARG A 164 -13.54 1.39 23.38
C ARG A 164 -13.32 2.90 23.37
N ILE A 165 -13.28 3.53 22.20
CA ILE A 165 -13.07 4.97 22.08
C ILE A 165 -14.40 5.69 22.34
N ASP A 166 -14.43 6.45 23.43
CA ASP A 166 -15.47 7.46 23.64
C ASP A 166 -15.04 8.76 22.97
N TRP A 167 -15.82 9.21 21.99
CA TRP A 167 -15.52 10.40 21.22
C TRP A 167 -16.10 11.61 21.95
N ASP A 168 -15.26 12.62 22.25
CA ASP A 168 -15.73 13.86 22.88
C ASP A 168 -16.97 14.40 22.13
N PRO A 169 -18.13 14.55 22.78
CA PRO A 169 -19.35 15.05 22.13
C PRO A 169 -19.19 16.44 21.49
N ARG A 170 -18.17 17.21 21.91
CA ARG A 170 -17.83 18.51 21.33
C ARG A 170 -17.09 18.39 19.99
N LEU A 171 -16.51 17.23 19.68
CA LEU A 171 -15.94 16.93 18.36
C LEU A 171 -17.09 16.65 17.39
N GLN A 172 -17.44 17.67 16.61
CA GLN A 172 -18.32 17.57 15.45
C GLN A 172 -17.59 16.82 14.32
N ALA A 173 -17.48 15.51 14.45
CA ALA A 173 -16.98 14.61 13.42
C ALA A 173 -18.05 13.57 13.11
N GLN A 174 -18.36 13.39 11.82
CA GLN A 174 -19.30 12.38 11.37
C GLN A 174 -18.76 10.97 11.68
N PRO A 175 -19.64 9.96 11.85
CA PRO A 175 -19.19 8.59 12.12
C PRO A 175 -18.15 8.06 11.13
N ASP A 176 -18.32 8.36 9.84
CA ASP A 176 -17.39 7.93 8.80
C ASP A 176 -16.02 8.63 8.87
N GLU A 177 -15.98 9.89 9.33
CA GLU A 177 -14.73 10.60 9.57
C GLU A 177 -13.99 10.01 10.77
N ARG A 178 -14.72 9.66 11.84
CA ARG A 178 -14.17 8.98 13.02
C ARG A 178 -13.56 7.64 12.64
N ASP A 179 -14.26 6.86 11.82
CA ASP A 179 -13.78 5.57 11.32
C ASP A 179 -12.50 5.71 10.49
N LEU A 180 -12.44 6.68 9.58
CA LEU A 180 -11.25 6.96 8.78
C LEU A 180 -10.06 7.33 9.66
N ARG A 181 -10.28 8.16 10.68
CA ARG A 181 -9.24 8.67 11.57
C ARG A 181 -8.67 7.57 12.44
N LEU A 182 -9.55 6.69 12.91
CA LEU A 182 -9.18 5.47 13.62
C LEU A 182 -8.30 4.57 12.75
N TYR A 183 -8.71 4.31 11.50
CA TYR A 183 -7.94 3.51 10.57
C TYR A 183 -6.55 4.12 10.28
N ILE A 184 -6.48 5.42 10.00
CA ILE A 184 -5.20 6.12 9.76
C ILE A 184 -4.30 6.06 11.00
N ALA A 185 -4.85 6.25 12.21
CA ALA A 185 -4.10 6.18 13.45
C ALA A 185 -3.51 4.77 13.68
N ILE A 186 -4.27 3.71 13.40
CA ILE A 186 -3.79 2.32 13.49
C ILE A 186 -2.62 2.10 12.52
N HIS A 187 -2.76 2.53 11.26
CA HIS A 187 -1.68 2.39 10.28
C HIS A 187 -0.41 3.12 10.70
N LYS A 188 -0.53 4.35 11.22
CA LYS A 188 0.62 5.14 11.67
C LYS A 188 1.30 4.56 12.91
N THR A 189 0.51 4.12 13.90
CA THR A 189 1.04 3.75 15.22
C THR A 189 1.37 2.27 15.36
N LEU A 190 0.46 1.39 14.95
CA LEU A 190 0.60 -0.04 15.09
C LEU A 190 1.40 -0.62 13.93
N LEU A 191 0.98 -0.33 12.69
CA LEU A 191 1.61 -0.89 11.50
C LEU A 191 2.84 -0.11 11.04
N LYS A 192 3.04 1.11 11.57
CA LYS A 192 4.12 2.02 11.16
C LYS A 192 4.20 2.18 9.63
N SER A 193 3.04 2.19 8.97
CA SER A 193 2.95 2.34 7.52
C SER A 193 3.62 3.63 7.08
N ASN A 194 4.48 3.55 6.06
CA ASN A 194 5.07 4.74 5.48
C ASN A 194 3.98 5.57 4.76
N ILE A 195 4.28 6.85 4.53
CA ILE A 195 3.33 7.79 3.89
C ILE A 195 2.80 7.26 2.54
N PRO A 196 3.62 6.70 1.63
CA PRO A 196 3.11 6.15 0.38
C PRO A 196 2.11 5.01 0.55
N THR A 197 2.38 4.09 1.46
CA THR A 197 1.47 3.00 1.79
C THR A 197 0.15 3.56 2.31
N LEU A 198 0.22 4.51 3.24
CA LEU A 198 -0.95 5.14 3.81
C LEU A 198 -1.78 5.91 2.78
N ARG A 199 -1.14 6.61 1.83
CA ARG A 199 -1.82 7.28 0.69
C ARG A 199 -2.65 6.30 -0.12
N PHE A 200 -2.03 5.18 -0.52
CA PHE A 200 -2.71 4.15 -1.31
C PHE A 200 -3.86 3.49 -0.53
N ARG A 201 -3.68 3.27 0.78
CA ARG A 201 -4.74 2.75 1.65
C ARG A 201 -5.92 3.69 1.77
N VAL A 202 -5.67 4.97 2.02
CA VAL A 202 -6.75 5.95 2.08
C VAL A 202 -7.45 6.08 0.71
N LEU A 203 -6.70 6.08 -0.40
CA LEU A 203 -7.26 6.06 -1.75
C LEU A 203 -8.25 4.89 -1.94
N THR A 204 -7.85 3.68 -1.58
CA THR A 204 -8.66 2.46 -1.76
C THR A 204 -9.86 2.39 -0.79
N LEU A 205 -9.84 3.13 0.32
CA LEU A 205 -11.05 3.32 1.14
C LEU A 205 -12.07 4.28 0.50
N TYR A 206 -11.61 5.34 -0.15
CA TYR A 206 -12.50 6.23 -0.91
C TYR A 206 -13.05 5.54 -2.16
N TYR A 207 -12.21 4.75 -2.83
CA TYR A 207 -12.51 4.05 -4.07
C TYR A 207 -12.18 2.55 -3.96
N PRO A 208 -13.08 1.73 -3.38
CA PRO A 208 -12.83 0.29 -3.16
C PRO A 208 -12.58 -0.50 -4.44
N GLU A 209 -13.04 0.00 -5.59
CA GLU A 209 -12.84 -0.61 -6.91
C GLU A 209 -11.53 -0.13 -7.58
N TRP A 210 -10.72 0.69 -6.90
CA TRP A 210 -9.46 1.19 -7.45
C TRP A 210 -8.39 0.10 -7.55
N ALA A 211 -8.28 -0.74 -6.52
CA ALA A 211 -7.17 -1.68 -6.38
C ALA A 211 -7.25 -2.84 -7.39
N GLY A 212 -6.09 -3.21 -7.92
CA GLY A 212 -5.94 -4.33 -8.85
C GLY A 212 -6.15 -3.93 -10.32
N THR A 213 -6.36 -4.95 -11.14
CA THR A 213 -6.46 -4.84 -12.60
C THR A 213 -7.87 -4.53 -13.11
N GLU A 214 -8.85 -4.49 -12.22
CA GLU A 214 -10.28 -4.47 -12.58
C GLU A 214 -10.95 -3.11 -12.35
N ALA A 215 -10.16 -2.05 -12.12
CA ALA A 215 -10.71 -0.72 -11.93
C ALA A 215 -11.54 -0.29 -13.17
N PRO A 216 -12.84 0.07 -13.01
CA PRO A 216 -13.67 0.44 -14.14
C PRO A 216 -13.09 1.64 -14.89
N ALA A 217 -13.11 1.61 -16.23
CA ALA A 217 -12.61 2.72 -17.04
C ALA A 217 -13.24 4.08 -16.65
N ALA A 218 -14.56 4.09 -16.38
CA ALA A 218 -15.27 5.27 -15.91
C ALA A 218 -14.72 5.81 -14.57
N LEU A 219 -14.31 4.93 -13.66
CA LEU A 219 -13.70 5.34 -12.38
C LEU A 219 -12.31 5.95 -12.61
N ILE A 220 -11.50 5.35 -13.49
CA ILE A 220 -10.18 5.88 -13.86
C ILE A 220 -10.33 7.28 -14.47
N GLU A 221 -11.27 7.46 -15.40
CA GLU A 221 -11.57 8.75 -16.01
C GLU A 221 -12.06 9.78 -14.99
N GLN A 222 -12.94 9.38 -14.06
CA GLN A 222 -13.43 10.25 -13.00
C GLN A 222 -12.29 10.72 -12.09
N ILE A 223 -11.41 9.82 -11.64
CA ILE A 223 -10.26 10.16 -10.81
C ILE A 223 -9.27 11.02 -11.59
N ALA A 224 -8.99 10.70 -12.86
CA ALA A 224 -8.13 11.49 -13.73
C ALA A 224 -8.64 12.93 -13.89
N ALA A 225 -9.95 13.12 -14.10
CA ALA A 225 -10.57 14.43 -14.25
C ALA A 225 -10.51 15.28 -12.98
N THR A 226 -10.43 14.65 -11.81
CA THR A 226 -10.45 15.32 -10.49
C THR A 226 -9.17 15.11 -9.69
N LEU A 227 -8.09 14.67 -10.35
CA LEU A 227 -6.87 14.17 -9.71
C LEU A 227 -6.27 15.14 -8.67
N PRO A 228 -6.14 16.46 -8.93
CA PRO A 228 -5.63 17.39 -7.92
C PRO A 228 -6.47 17.41 -6.64
N ASN A 229 -7.80 17.30 -6.75
CA ASN A 229 -8.72 17.32 -5.61
C ASN A 229 -8.67 16.00 -4.84
N VAL A 230 -8.54 14.87 -5.54
CA VAL A 230 -8.37 13.55 -4.92
C VAL A 230 -7.09 13.53 -4.08
N VAL A 231 -5.96 13.94 -4.67
CA VAL A 231 -4.67 14.00 -3.98
C VAL A 231 -4.74 14.96 -2.78
N ALA A 232 -5.24 16.19 -2.97
CA ALA A 232 -5.36 17.17 -1.90
C ALA A 232 -6.25 16.68 -0.74
N THR A 233 -7.34 15.97 -1.06
CA THR A 233 -8.22 15.37 -0.05
C THR A 233 -7.45 14.34 0.76
N ILE A 234 -6.81 13.37 0.11
CA ILE A 234 -6.06 12.31 0.79
C ILE A 234 -4.97 12.88 1.69
N GLU A 235 -4.19 13.85 1.20
CA GLU A 235 -3.15 14.50 2.02
C GLU A 235 -3.74 15.18 3.26
N ARG A 236 -4.87 15.88 3.11
CA ARG A 236 -5.57 16.53 4.23
C ARG A 236 -6.07 15.51 5.26
N GLU A 237 -6.60 14.38 4.81
CA GLU A 237 -7.07 13.32 5.71
C GLU A 237 -5.91 12.69 6.52
N ILE A 238 -4.76 12.48 5.87
CA ILE A 238 -3.56 11.92 6.50
C ILE A 238 -2.94 12.89 7.51
N ALA A 239 -2.92 14.19 7.19
CA ALA A 239 -2.36 15.24 8.02
C ALA A 239 -3.38 15.84 9.02
N HIS A 240 -4.56 15.23 9.18
CA HIS A 240 -5.61 15.83 9.99
C HIS A 240 -5.23 15.86 11.49
N PRO A 241 -5.35 17.01 12.20
CA PRO A 241 -4.93 17.14 13.60
C PRO A 241 -5.59 16.16 14.57
N MET A 242 -6.84 15.77 14.29
CA MET A 242 -7.53 14.76 15.11
C MET A 242 -6.86 13.39 15.05
N THR A 243 -6.24 13.03 13.91
CA THR A 243 -5.47 11.79 13.79
C THR A 243 -4.26 11.84 14.73
N GLU A 244 -3.53 12.96 14.73
CA GLU A 244 -2.35 13.15 15.58
C GLU A 244 -2.69 13.03 17.08
N ARG A 245 -3.88 13.49 17.48
CA ARG A 245 -4.36 13.37 18.87
C ARG A 245 -4.69 11.95 19.28
N LEU A 246 -4.99 11.06 18.33
CA LEU A 246 -5.23 9.65 18.63
C LEU A 246 -3.91 8.90 18.80
N GLU A 247 -2.82 9.32 18.16
CA GLU A 247 -1.54 8.60 18.16
C GLU A 247 -1.03 8.24 19.59
N PRO A 248 -1.07 9.14 20.60
CA PRO A 248 -0.67 8.82 21.98
C PRO A 248 -1.60 7.80 22.66
N VAL A 249 -2.91 7.87 22.42
CA VAL A 249 -3.91 6.94 23.01
C VAL A 249 -3.65 5.52 22.51
N PHE A 250 -3.33 5.39 21.23
CA PHE A 250 -2.95 4.12 20.61
C PHE A 250 -1.60 3.62 21.09
N PHE A 251 -0.60 4.49 21.22
CA PHE A 251 0.68 4.10 21.80
C PHE A 251 0.54 3.54 23.22
N VAL A 252 -0.32 4.17 24.05
CA VAL A 252 -0.60 3.72 25.41
C VAL A 252 -1.39 2.41 25.44
N CYS A 253 -2.45 2.30 24.64
CA CYS A 253 -3.34 1.12 24.67
C CYS A 253 -2.75 -0.10 23.94
N CYS A 254 -1.95 0.10 22.89
CA CYS A 254 -1.49 -0.96 21.99
C CYS A 254 -0.02 -1.36 22.23
N VAL A 255 0.83 -0.45 22.73
CA VAL A 255 2.29 -0.68 22.82
C VAL A 255 2.79 -0.74 24.25
N THR A 256 2.02 -0.24 25.22
CA THR A 256 2.45 -0.21 26.63
C THR A 256 1.90 -1.42 27.40
N PRO A 257 2.72 -2.16 28.17
CA PRO A 257 2.24 -3.28 28.97
C PRO A 257 1.09 -2.86 29.89
N LEU A 258 0.05 -3.70 29.99
CA LEU A 258 -1.19 -3.46 30.77
C LEU A 258 -0.97 -3.00 32.22
N SER A 259 0.22 -3.23 32.79
CA SER A 259 0.59 -2.75 34.13
C SER A 259 0.79 -1.24 34.23
N LYS A 260 1.05 -0.52 33.11
CA LYS A 260 1.26 0.94 33.08
C LYS A 260 0.09 1.75 32.50
N ALA A 261 -0.79 1.13 31.69
CA ALA A 261 -1.90 1.84 31.03
C ALA A 261 -2.97 2.38 32.00
N ARG A 262 -3.12 1.79 33.21
CA ARG A 262 -4.09 2.24 34.22
C ARG A 262 -3.75 3.59 34.88
N GLN A 263 -2.50 4.06 34.81
CA GLN A 263 -2.09 5.33 35.42
C GLN A 263 -2.29 6.53 34.50
N SER A 264 -2.29 6.34 33.18
CA SER A 264 -2.43 7.44 32.20
C SER A 264 -3.88 7.81 31.90
N GLN A 265 -4.85 6.92 32.13
CA GLN A 265 -6.28 7.21 31.96
C GLN A 265 -6.89 8.04 33.10
N GLN A 266 -6.18 8.25 34.22
CA GLN A 266 -6.65 9.06 35.34
C GLN A 266 -6.25 10.54 35.26
N ASN A 267 -5.45 10.92 34.27
CA ASN A 267 -4.88 12.28 34.15
C ASN A 267 -5.32 13.03 32.88
N TYR A 268 -6.41 12.59 32.23
CA TYR A 268 -7.05 13.29 31.11
C TYR A 268 -8.54 13.51 31.40
#